data_AF-A0A932BX53-F1
#
_entry.id   AF-A0A932BX53-F1
#
_cell.length_a   1.000
_cell.length_b   1.000
_cell.length_c   1.000
_cell.angle_alpha   90.00
_cell.angle_beta   90.00
_cell.angle_gamma   90.00
#
_symmetry.space_group_name_H-M   'P 1'
#
loop_
_entity.id
_entity.type
_entity.pdbx_description
1 polymer ?
#
loop_
_entity_poly.entity_id
_entity_poly.type
_entity_poly.pdbx_seq_one_letter_code
_entity_poly.pdbx_strand_id
1 'polypeptide(L)' 'MSQLIVRNVAEDIVRALKRRAARHGRSAEAEHREILRAALRDDQDRASFKALLASMPDVGEDLDFLVPRDLPRESP' A
#
# COMPACT_ATOMS: atom_id res chain seq x y z
N MET A 1 6.54 18.79 -11.57
CA MET A 1 5.35 18.32 -12.32
C MET A 1 5.72 17.01 -12.98
N SER A 2 5.08 15.91 -12.60
CA SER A 2 5.27 14.61 -13.27
C SER A 2 4.13 14.39 -14.27
N GLN A 3 4.46 13.88 -15.44
CA GLN A 3 3.49 13.53 -16.49
C GLN A 3 3.62 12.04 -16.80
N LEU A 4 2.49 11.34 -16.81
CA LEU A 4 2.41 9.94 -17.19
C LEU A 4 1.73 9.84 -18.55
N ILE A 5 2.35 9.15 -19.51
CA ILE A 5 1.76 8.87 -20.82
C ILE A 5 1.62 7.36 -20.94
N VAL A 6 0.38 6.88 -21.03
CA VAL A 6 0.07 5.47 -21.28
C VAL A 6 -0.27 5.30 -22.75
N ARG A 7 0.52 4.51 -23.47
CA ARG A 7 0.35 4.25 -24.90
C ARG A 7 -0.31 2.90 -25.12
N ASN A 8 -0.93 2.71 -26.29
CA ASN A 8 -1.52 1.44 -26.72
C ASN A 8 -2.56 0.87 -25.74
N VAL A 9 -3.42 1.74 -25.19
CA VAL A 9 -4.54 1.33 -24.34
C VAL A 9 -5.64 0.77 -25.22
N ALA A 10 -6.21 -0.37 -24.83
CA ALA A 10 -7.31 -0.98 -25.54
C ALA A 10 -8.55 -0.05 -25.57
N GLU A 11 -9.24 -0.03 -26.71
CA GLU A 11 -10.35 0.90 -27.00
C GLU A 11 -11.53 0.70 -26.02
N ASP A 12 -11.77 -0.53 -25.59
CA ASP A 12 -12.78 -0.89 -24.59
C ASP A 12 -12.49 -0.27 -23.21
N ILE A 13 -11.22 -0.25 -22.79
CA ILE A 13 -10.78 0.40 -21.55
C ILE A 13 -10.99 1.92 -21.65
N VAL A 14 -10.64 2.54 -22.78
CA VAL A 14 -10.85 3.98 -22.99
C VAL A 14 -12.34 4.33 -22.92
N ARG A 15 -13.22 3.50 -23.50
CA ARG A 15 -14.68 3.66 -23.41
C ARG A 15 -15.20 3.50 -21.99
N ALA A 16 -14.71 2.49 -21.26
CA ALA A 16 -15.08 2.28 -19.87
C ALA A 16 -14.65 3.47 -19.00
N LEU A 17 -13.45 4.01 -19.18
CA LEU A 17 -12.94 5.18 -18.48
C LEU A 17 -13.79 6.42 -18.76
N LYS A 18 -14.13 6.68 -20.03
CA LYS A 18 -15.00 7.82 -20.41
C LYS A 18 -16.39 7.73 -19.78
N ARG A 19 -17.01 6.54 -19.80
CA ARG A 19 -18.32 6.32 -19.14
C ARG A 19 -18.23 6.55 -17.63
N ARG A 20 -17.16 6.06 -16.99
CA ARG A 20 -16.93 6.27 -15.55
C ARG A 20 -16.73 7.75 -15.22
N ALA A 21 -15.93 8.46 -16.02
CA ALA A 21 -15.69 9.89 -15.86
C ALA A 21 -16.98 10.71 -16.00
N ALA A 22 -17.81 10.41 -17.01
CA ALA A 22 -19.11 11.04 -17.20
C ALA A 22 -20.05 10.83 -16.00
N ARG A 23 -20.09 9.62 -15.45
CA ARG A 23 -20.86 9.31 -14.23
C ARG A 23 -20.41 10.12 -13.02
N HIS A 24 -19.12 10.43 -12.91
CA HIS A 24 -18.57 11.20 -11.80
C HIS A 24 -18.51 12.71 -12.06
N GLY A 25 -18.97 13.18 -13.23
CA GLY A 25 -18.92 14.60 -13.62
C GLY A 25 -17.49 15.11 -13.81
N ARG A 26 -16.55 14.24 -14.21
CA ARG A 26 -15.12 14.56 -14.37
C ARG A 26 -14.65 14.36 -15.81
N SER A 27 -13.54 15.00 -16.15
CA SER A 27 -12.82 14.69 -17.39
C SER A 27 -12.19 13.29 -17.32
N ALA A 28 -11.94 12.68 -18.48
CA ALA A 28 -11.28 11.36 -18.53
C ALA A 28 -9.89 11.38 -17.88
N GLU A 29 -9.14 12.48 -18.03
CA GLU A 29 -7.84 12.66 -17.37
C GLU A 29 -8.00 12.79 -15.85
N ALA A 30 -8.98 13.56 -15.37
CA ALA A 30 -9.22 13.69 -13.94
C ALA A 30 -9.62 12.33 -13.32
N GLU A 31 -10.51 11.58 -13.97
CA GLU A 31 -10.89 10.24 -13.52
C GLU A 31 -9.70 9.27 -13.54
N HIS A 32 -8.85 9.35 -14.57
CA HIS A 32 -7.62 8.56 -14.63
C HIS A 32 -6.69 8.83 -13.44
N ARG A 33 -6.50 10.11 -13.08
CA ARG A 33 -5.70 10.49 -11.91
C ARG A 33 -6.33 9.99 -10.60
N GLU A 34 -7.65 10.03 -10.47
CA GLU A 34 -8.31 9.49 -9.28
C GLU A 34 -8.18 7.97 -9.17
N ILE A 35 -8.26 7.25 -10.28
CA ILE A 35 -8.02 5.80 -10.29
C ILE A 35 -6.59 5.49 -9.85
N LEU A 36 -5.60 6.19 -10.40
CA LEU A 36 -4.21 6.02 -9.98
C LEU A 36 -4.01 6.38 -8.50
N ARG A 37 -4.65 7.44 -8.02
CA ARG A 37 -4.59 7.83 -6.61
C ARG A 37 -5.16 6.73 -5.72
N ALA A 38 -6.37 6.25 -6.00
CA ALA A 38 -7.00 5.20 -5.20
C ALA A 38 -6.16 3.90 -5.22
N ALA A 39 -5.73 3.46 -6.41
CA ALA A 39 -4.98 2.23 -6.55
C ALA A 39 -3.59 2.24 -5.87
N LEU A 40 -2.95 3.42 -5.78
CA LEU A 40 -1.60 3.54 -5.23
C LEU A 40 -1.56 4.10 -3.80
N ARG A 41 -2.57 4.82 -3.34
CA ARG A 41 -2.61 5.37 -1.96
C ARG A 41 -3.19 4.40 -0.94
N ASP A 42 -4.12 3.53 -1.32
CA ASP A 42 -4.68 2.54 -0.38
C ASP A 42 -3.58 1.62 0.21
N ASP A 43 -2.46 1.43 -0.48
CA ASP A 43 -1.29 0.71 0.03
C ASP A 43 -0.36 1.57 0.89
N GLN A 44 -0.37 2.90 0.75
CA GLN A 44 0.47 3.81 1.53
C GLN A 44 -0.17 4.28 2.84
N ASP A 45 -1.49 4.38 2.89
CA ASP A 45 -2.22 4.86 4.07
C ASP A 45 -2.42 3.76 5.13
N ARG A 46 -2.06 2.50 4.83
CA ARG A 46 -1.93 1.47 5.87
C ARG A 46 -0.66 1.76 6.66
N ALA A 47 -0.83 2.00 7.97
CA ALA A 47 0.32 2.08 8.88
C ALA A 47 1.23 0.87 8.62
N SER A 48 2.49 1.14 8.29
CA SER A 48 3.46 0.05 8.09
C SER A 48 3.42 -0.88 9.30
N PHE A 49 3.69 -2.17 9.09
CA PHE A 49 3.74 -3.12 10.20
C PHE A 49 4.63 -2.63 11.35
N LYS A 50 5.76 -1.99 11.01
CA LYS A 50 6.65 -1.31 11.97
C LYS A 50 5.95 -0.16 12.72
N ALA A 51 5.23 0.72 12.03
CA ALA A 51 4.52 1.83 12.66
C ALA A 51 3.40 1.33 13.59
N LEU A 52 2.72 0.23 13.20
CA LEU A 52 1.73 -0.43 14.05
C LEU A 52 2.37 -0.98 15.34
N LEU A 53 3.49 -1.71 15.23
CA LEU A 53 4.23 -2.20 16.40
C LEU A 53 4.70 -1.04 17.30
N ALA A 54 5.21 0.04 16.71
CA ALA A 54 5.65 1.22 17.47
C ALA A 54 4.50 1.98 18.17
N SER A 55 3.26 1.79 17.72
CA SER A 55 2.07 2.39 18.36
C SER A 55 1.50 1.56 19.50
N MET A 56 1.96 0.31 19.67
CA MET A 56 1.55 -0.52 20.79
C MET A 56 2.08 0.10 22.10
N PRO A 57 1.24 0.19 23.15
CA PRO A 57 1.70 0.66 24.45
C PRO A 57 2.74 -0.31 25.02
N ASP A 58 3.73 0.25 25.72
CA ASP A 58 4.75 -0.54 26.41
C ASP A 58 4.12 -1.24 27.63
N VAL A 59 3.78 -2.52 27.47
CA VAL A 59 3.06 -3.34 28.46
C VAL A 59 3.70 -4.73 28.56
N GLY A 60 3.78 -5.26 29.77
CA GLY A 60 4.38 -6.57 30.05
C GLY A 60 5.82 -6.49 30.58
N GLU A 61 6.46 -7.65 30.74
CA GLU A 61 7.86 -7.79 31.18
C GLU A 61 8.74 -8.49 30.12
N ASP A 62 8.23 -8.68 28.90
CA ASP A 62 8.94 -9.31 27.77
C ASP A 62 9.55 -10.70 28.06
N LEU A 63 9.03 -11.42 29.06
CA LEU A 63 9.56 -12.73 29.50
C LEU A 63 9.47 -13.80 28.40
N ASP A 64 8.52 -13.66 27.49
CA ASP A 64 8.30 -14.51 26.31
C ASP A 64 9.32 -14.26 25.18
N PHE A 65 9.99 -13.09 25.19
CA PHE A 65 11.07 -12.76 24.26
C PHE A 65 12.46 -13.16 24.78
N LEU A 66 12.56 -13.68 26.02
CA LEU A 66 13.82 -14.16 26.56
C LEU A 66 14.32 -15.34 25.72
N VAL A 67 15.41 -15.11 24.98
CA VAL A 67 16.13 -16.18 24.29
C VAL A 67 16.79 -17.04 25.37
N PRO A 68 16.45 -18.34 25.49
CA PRO A 68 17.20 -19.24 26.34
C PRO A 68 18.64 -19.24 25.85
N ARG A 69 19.57 -18.79 26.70
CA ARG A 69 20.98 -18.98 26.42
C ARG A 69 21.26 -20.46 26.60
N ASP A 70 21.10 -21.22 25.53
CA ASP A 70 21.61 -22.57 25.48
C ASP A 70 23.10 -22.51 25.86
N LEU A 71 23.49 -23.40 26.77
CA LEU A 71 24.89 -23.68 27.07
C LEU A 71 25.64 -23.92 25.74
N PRO A 72 26.93 -23.57 25.66
CA PRO A 72 27.71 -23.78 24.45
C PRO A 72 27.46 -25.20 23.95
N ARG A 73 27.09 -25.33 22.67
CA ARG A 73 26.97 -26.64 22.01
C ARG A 73 28.22 -27.41 22.38
N GLU A 74 28.06 -28.53 23.09
CA GLU A 74 29.21 -29.33 23.49
C GLU A 74 30.00 -29.68 22.23
N SER A 75 31.22 -29.14 22.17
CA SER A 75 32.13 -29.41 21.07
C SER A 75 32.47 -30.91 21.07
N PRO A 76 32.53 -31.54 19.88
CA PRO A 76 32.78 -32.98 19.76
C PRO A 76 34.18 -33.39 20.25
#